data_AF-A0A4Q0LKL8-F1
#
_entry.id   AF-A0A4Q0LKL8-F1
#
_cell.length_a   1.000
_cell.length_b   1.000
_cell.length_c   1.000
_cell.angle_alpha   90.00
_cell.angle_beta   90.00
_cell.angle_gamma   90.00
#
_symmetry.space_group_name_H-M   'P 1'
#
loop_
_entity.id
_entity.type
_entity.pdbx_description
1 polymer ?
#
loop_
_entity_poly.entity_id
_entity_poly.type
_entity_poly.pdbx_seq_one_letter_code
_entity_poly.pdbx_strand_id
1 'polypeptide(L)' 'NKRKYSSYKGTIGKIAPNLIHRDFFAALPNTKWYTDITEFHLNNEKLYLSPILDGCGGDIVSYTISKHPD' A
#
# COMPACT_ATOMS: atom_id res chain seq x y z
N ASN A 1 -1.48 24.15 -27.05
CA ASN A 1 -0.77 24.17 -25.75
C ASN A 1 -1.52 23.37 -24.69
N LYS A 2 -1.28 22.05 -24.56
CA LYS A 2 -1.78 21.24 -23.42
C LYS A 2 -0.89 21.52 -22.21
N ARG A 3 -1.41 22.19 -21.18
CA ARG A 3 -0.69 22.31 -19.90
C ARG A 3 -0.52 20.91 -19.31
N LYS A 4 0.72 20.52 -18.97
CA LYS A 4 0.97 19.31 -18.18
C LYS A 4 0.33 19.53 -16.81
N TYR A 5 -0.54 18.62 -16.41
CA TYR A 5 -1.13 18.62 -15.07
C TYR A 5 -0.02 18.45 -14.03
N SER A 6 0.00 19.30 -13.01
CA SER A 6 0.90 19.20 -11.86
C SER A 6 0.11 19.48 -10.59
N SER A 7 -0.18 18.43 -9.82
CA SER A 7 -0.79 18.53 -8.48
C SER A 7 0.24 18.88 -7.40
N TYR A 8 1.53 18.80 -7.72
CA TYR A 8 2.61 19.12 -6.78
C TYR A 8 2.64 20.62 -6.50
N LYS A 9 2.29 20.99 -5.26
CA LYS A 9 2.31 22.39 -4.79
C LYS A 9 3.63 22.79 -4.14
N GLY A 10 4.69 22.00 -4.30
CA GLY A 10 5.93 22.15 -3.51
C GLY A 10 5.86 21.43 -2.17
N THR A 11 6.89 21.61 -1.34
CA THR A 11 6.91 21.07 0.03
C THR A 11 5.98 21.90 0.91
N ILE A 12 4.80 21.34 1.22
CA ILE A 12 3.84 21.95 2.15
C ILE A 12 3.77 21.08 3.41
N GLY A 13 3.97 21.68 4.58
CA GLY A 13 3.85 21.01 5.89
C GLY A 13 5.12 20.30 6.36
N LYS A 14 4.98 19.49 7.43
CA LYS A 14 6.06 18.71 8.03
C LYS A 14 6.21 17.37 7.29
N ILE A 15 7.41 17.09 6.79
CA ILE A 15 7.74 15.78 6.21
C ILE A 15 7.97 14.78 7.35
N ALA A 16 7.24 13.66 7.33
CA ALA A 16 7.46 12.57 8.27
C ALA A 16 8.80 11.85 7.96
N PRO A 17 9.53 11.36 8.98
CA PRO A 17 10.73 10.58 8.75
C PRO A 17 10.40 9.30 7.97
N ASN A 18 11.25 8.96 7.01
CA ASN A 18 11.15 7.69 6.30
C ASN A 18 11.72 6.55 7.16
N LEU A 19 10.89 5.93 7.98
CA LEU A 19 11.32 4.87 8.89
C LEU A 19 11.74 3.57 8.18
N ILE A 20 11.27 3.36 6.94
CA ILE A 20 11.45 2.10 6.23
C ILE A 20 12.69 2.12 5.34
N HIS A 21 13.07 3.26 4.76
CA HIS A 21 14.21 3.38 3.84
C HIS A 21 14.20 2.33 2.69
N ARG A 22 13.02 1.85 2.28
CA ARG A 22 12.83 0.72 1.35
C ARG A 22 13.45 -0.61 1.81
N ASP A 23 13.82 -0.72 3.08
CA ASP A 23 14.16 -1.98 3.74
C ASP A 23 12.88 -2.67 4.22
N PHE A 24 12.31 -3.48 3.32
CA PHE A 24 11.05 -4.19 3.55
C PHE A 24 11.23 -5.49 4.35
N PHE A 25 12.47 -5.96 4.51
CA PHE A 25 12.75 -7.21 5.19
C PHE A 25 12.75 -7.02 6.72
N ALA A 26 12.22 -8.00 7.45
CA ALA A 26 12.35 -8.12 8.89
C ALA A 26 13.00 -9.45 9.26
N ALA A 27 13.89 -9.46 10.25
CA ALA A 27 14.50 -10.72 10.71
C ALA A 27 13.57 -11.57 11.58
N LEU A 28 12.54 -10.96 12.17
CA LEU A 28 11.59 -11.60 13.07
C LEU A 28 10.14 -11.27 12.63
N PRO A 29 9.19 -12.20 12.80
CA PRO A 29 7.78 -11.93 12.58
C PRO A 29 7.27 -10.76 13.43
N ASN A 30 6.23 -10.09 12.97
CA ASN A 30 5.54 -8.98 13.66
C ASN A 30 6.43 -7.77 13.97
N THR A 31 7.53 -7.61 13.23
CA THR A 31 8.42 -6.44 13.37
C THR A 31 8.09 -5.34 12.36
N LYS A 32 7.71 -5.72 11.13
CA LYS A 32 7.31 -4.80 10.08
C LYS A 32 6.08 -5.39 9.38
N TRP A 33 4.99 -4.62 9.32
CA TRP A 33 3.79 -4.99 8.57
C TRP A 33 3.58 -4.02 7.43
N TYR A 34 3.15 -4.56 6.30
CA TYR A 34 2.87 -3.79 5.09
C TYR A 34 1.45 -4.04 4.64
N THR A 35 0.86 -3.05 4.00
CA THR A 35 -0.43 -3.19 3.34
C THR A 35 -0.28 -2.85 1.87
N ASP A 36 -1.12 -3.47 1.07
CA ASP A 36 -1.30 -3.12 -0.34
C ASP A 36 -2.79 -3.00 -0.65
N ILE A 37 -3.14 -2.38 -1.77
CA ILE A 37 -4.50 -2.45 -2.32
C ILE A 37 -4.38 -2.87 -3.77
N THR A 38 -4.79 -4.10 -4.06
CA THR A 38 -4.80 -4.64 -5.41
C THR A 38 -6.24 -4.67 -5.94
N GLU A 39 -6.47 -3.98 -7.05
CA GLU A 39 -7.74 -4.05 -7.78
C GLU A 39 -7.73 -5.22 -8.77
N PHE A 40 -8.81 -6.00 -8.80
CA PHE A 40 -8.99 -7.08 -9.78
C PHE A 40 -10.45 -7.17 -10.22
N HIS A 41 -10.67 -7.79 -11.38
CA HIS A 41 -12.01 -8.00 -11.94
C HIS A 41 -12.36 -9.48 -11.92
N LEU A 42 -13.53 -9.81 -11.39
CA LEU A 42 -14.05 -11.18 -11.33
C LEU A 42 -15.55 -11.16 -11.60
N ASN A 43 -16.03 -12.01 -12.53
CA ASN A 43 -17.45 -12.11 -12.88
C ASN A 43 -18.11 -10.75 -13.17
N ASN A 44 -17.43 -9.91 -13.95
CA ASN A 44 -17.85 -8.54 -14.29
C ASN A 44 -18.01 -7.58 -13.10
N GLU A 45 -17.58 -7.98 -11.90
CA GLU A 45 -17.48 -7.10 -10.75
C GLU A 45 -16.04 -6.65 -10.54
N LYS A 46 -15.89 -5.40 -10.09
CA LYS A 46 -14.62 -4.81 -9.70
C LYS A 46 -14.45 -4.97 -8.20
N LEU A 47 -13.34 -5.58 -7.79
CA LEU A 47 -13.04 -5.93 -6.41
C LEU A 47 -11.67 -5.40 -6.02
N TYR A 48 -11.51 -5.17 -4.72
CA TYR A 48 -10.28 -4.70 -4.09
C TYR A 48 -9.88 -5.72 -3.04
N LEU A 49 -8.64 -6.20 -3.13
CA LEU A 49 -7.98 -7.00 -2.10
C LEU A 49 -7.06 -6.08 -1.30
N SER A 50 -7.25 -6.05 0.02
CA SER A 50 -6.39 -5.34 0.95
C SER A 50 -5.74 -6.34 1.91
N PRO A 51 -4.52 -6.84 1.61
CA PRO A 51 -3.80 -7.75 2.49
C PRO A 51 -2.91 -7.00 3.48
N ILE A 52 -2.66 -7.61 4.63
CA ILE A 52 -1.61 -7.27 5.58
C ILE A 52 -0.51 -8.32 5.43
N LEU A 53 0.69 -7.89 5.07
CA LEU A 53 1.88 -8.70 4.84
C LEU A 53 2.84 -8.57 6.03
N ASP A 54 3.36 -9.70 6.50
CA ASP A 54 4.48 -9.71 7.43
C ASP A 54 5.82 -9.60 6.69
N GLY A 55 6.66 -8.64 7.10
CA GLY A 55 7.95 -8.37 6.46
C GLY A 55 9.03 -9.43 6.66
N CYS A 56 8.80 -10.43 7.50
CA CYS A 56 9.78 -11.50 7.75
C CYS A 56 9.74 -12.58 6.67
N GLY A 57 8.59 -13.24 6.53
CA GLY A 57 8.38 -14.31 5.56
C GLY A 57 7.66 -13.87 4.28
N GLY A 58 7.02 -12.70 4.29
CA GLY A 58 6.08 -12.29 3.25
C GLY A 58 4.69 -12.92 3.40
N ASP A 59 4.39 -13.54 4.54
CA ASP A 59 3.10 -14.18 4.80
C ASP A 59 1.96 -13.16 4.90
N ILE A 60 0.77 -13.53 4.42
CA ILE A 60 -0.45 -12.75 4.60
C ILE A 60 -0.99 -13.03 6.00
N VAL A 61 -0.94 -12.03 6.88
CA VAL A 61 -1.44 -12.11 8.26
C VAL A 61 -2.96 -11.96 8.30
N SER A 62 -3.51 -11.11 7.44
CA SER A 62 -4.95 -10.86 7.31
C SER A 62 -5.26 -10.26 5.94
N TYR A 63 -6.51 -10.33 5.50
CA TYR A 63 -6.96 -9.65 4.29
C TYR A 63 -8.46 -9.33 4.34
N THR A 64 -8.84 -8.32 3.57
CA THR A 64 -10.23 -7.99 3.27
C THR A 64 -10.44 -7.95 1.75
N ILE A 65 -11.62 -8.37 1.30
CA ILE A 65 -12.08 -8.19 -0.08
C ILE A 65 -13.34 -7.34 -0.07
N SER A 66 -13.39 -6.32 -0.92
CA SER A 66 -14.46 -5.32 -0.95
C SER A 66 -14.78 -4.88 -2.39
N LYS A 67 -15.99 -4.36 -2.62
CA LYS A 67 -16.40 -3.77 -3.93
C LYS A 67 -15.94 -2.32 -4.12
N HIS A 68 -15.33 -1.75 -3.10
CA HIS A 68 -14.83 -0.38 -3.03
C HIS A 68 -13.50 -0.40 -2.28
N PRO A 69 -12.59 0.54 -2.56
CA PRO A 69 -11.39 0.68 -1.78
C PRO A 69 -11.76 1.20 -0.39
N ASP A 70 -11.28 0.51 0.65
CA ASP A 70 -11.37 0.97 2.04
C ASP A 70 -10.23 1.94 2.38
#